data_AF-A0A4S9Y4W9-F1
#
_entry.id   AF-A0A4S9Y4W9-F1
#
_cell.length_a   1.000
_cell.length_b   1.000
_cell.length_c   1.000
_cell.angle_alpha   90.00
_cell.angle_beta   90.00
_cell.angle_gamma   90.00
#
_symmetry.space_group_name_H-M   'P 1'
#
loop_
_entity.id
_entity.type
_entity.pdbx_description
1 polymer ?
#
loop_
_entity_poly.entity_id
_entity_poly.type
_entity_poly.pdbx_seq_one_letter_code
_entity_poly.pdbx_strand_id
1 'polypeptide(L)'
;MNTHANDLSREVSLQELEPSPIEDEFPSDVKDSYFPSSSDRSNYDDEAIKPVQRTSTLGLDAHSPVWYLTRIHKYSSYAFSVFTAFHIANTSIIPLATRSVANSERYLLLTRPYYQSPIAEPFIVVLPLLAHIGSGVALRLYRRKQNLKRYGAENRTDRRMVAWPKLSGTSALGYALVPLVFGHSFVNRIIPLWYEGGSSSINLGYVSHGFAKHPAVSFIGFGALITVGVWHSVWGWAKWLNWTPSQVTQGGPEGQLMRKRRWYVVNAVSAVVSALWLAGGMGIVGRGGAVGGWVGREYDELYSHIPLIGNYMASS
;
A
#
# COMPACT_ATOMS: atom_id res chain seq x y z
N MET A 1 24.91 -39.49 -28.17
CA MET A 1 24.54 -39.37 -29.60
C MET A 1 23.04 -39.58 -29.70
N ASN A 2 22.32 -38.47 -29.64
CA ASN A 2 20.95 -38.14 -30.07
C ASN A 2 19.81 -39.17 -29.93
N THR A 3 19.04 -39.01 -28.85
CA THR A 3 17.57 -39.23 -28.85
C THR A 3 16.89 -37.88 -28.62
N HIS A 4 16.62 -37.16 -29.71
CA HIS A 4 15.75 -35.97 -29.76
C HIS A 4 14.30 -36.42 -29.52
N ALA A 5 13.61 -35.93 -28.49
CA ALA A 5 12.90 -34.66 -28.42
C ALA A 5 11.66 -34.61 -29.35
N ASN A 6 10.48 -34.81 -28.77
CA ASN A 6 9.26 -33.98 -28.95
C ASN A 6 8.01 -34.78 -28.57
N ASP A 7 7.49 -34.57 -27.36
CA ASP A 7 6.12 -34.98 -27.01
C ASP A 7 5.40 -33.89 -26.20
N LEU A 8 5.56 -32.63 -26.60
CA LEU A 8 4.87 -31.49 -25.98
C LEU A 8 4.52 -30.42 -27.01
N SER A 9 3.59 -30.74 -27.90
CA SER A 9 2.85 -29.74 -28.66
C SER A 9 1.38 -30.15 -28.74
N ARG A 10 0.68 -30.09 -27.60
CA ARG A 10 -0.77 -29.87 -27.63
C ARG A 10 -0.98 -28.39 -27.96
N GLU A 11 -0.93 -28.09 -29.24
CA GLU A 11 -1.52 -26.85 -29.75
C GLU A 11 -2.99 -26.85 -29.36
N VAL A 12 -3.43 -25.76 -28.72
CA VAL A 12 -4.86 -25.46 -28.63
C VAL A 12 -5.26 -25.09 -30.05
N SER A 13 -5.65 -26.11 -30.83
CA SER A 13 -6.21 -25.94 -32.16
C SER A 13 -7.49 -25.13 -31.99
N LEU A 14 -7.41 -23.83 -32.26
CA LEU A 14 -8.58 -22.99 -32.45
C LEU A 14 -9.31 -23.57 -33.66
N GLN A 15 -10.39 -24.30 -33.42
CA GLN A 15 -11.24 -24.78 -34.49
C GLN A 15 -12.01 -23.56 -35.02
N GLU A 16 -11.58 -23.06 -36.18
CA GLU A 16 -12.32 -22.06 -36.93
C GLU A 16 -13.64 -22.73 -37.35
N LEU A 17 -14.73 -22.29 -36.72
CA LEU A 17 -16.07 -22.69 -37.11
C LEU A 17 -16.43 -21.82 -38.31
N GLU A 18 -16.66 -22.47 -39.45
CA GLU A 18 -17.27 -21.83 -40.61
C GLU A 18 -18.53 -21.09 -40.16
N PRO A 19 -18.71 -19.80 -40.51
CA PRO A 19 -19.95 -19.11 -40.22
C PRO A 19 -21.08 -19.91 -40.87
N SER A 20 -22.09 -20.27 -40.06
CA SER A 20 -23.29 -20.92 -40.58
C SER A 20 -23.81 -20.08 -41.75
N PRO A 21 -24.09 -20.67 -42.92
CA PRO A 21 -24.73 -19.97 -44.00
C PRO A 21 -25.99 -19.31 -43.47
N ILE A 22 -26.06 -17.98 -43.56
CA ILE A 22 -27.33 -17.29 -43.44
C ILE A 22 -28.03 -17.60 -44.76
N GLU A 23 -29.10 -18.38 -44.72
CA GLU A 23 -30.00 -18.50 -45.85
C GLU A 23 -30.53 -17.09 -46.14
N ASP A 24 -30.16 -16.51 -47.28
CA ASP A 24 -30.61 -15.19 -47.76
C ASP A 24 -32.12 -15.16 -48.13
N GLU A 25 -32.90 -16.12 -47.65
CA GLU A 25 -34.36 -16.06 -47.71
C GLU A 25 -34.87 -15.23 -46.55
N PHE A 26 -34.81 -13.91 -46.70
CA PHE A 26 -35.65 -13.01 -45.91
C PHE A 26 -37.11 -13.26 -46.30
N PRO A 27 -37.97 -13.79 -45.42
CA PRO A 27 -39.41 -13.71 -45.64
C PRO A 27 -39.75 -12.23 -45.61
N SER A 28 -40.26 -11.68 -46.71
CA SER A 28 -40.61 -10.26 -46.86
C SER A 28 -41.70 -9.75 -45.91
N ASP A 29 -42.16 -10.60 -44.97
CA ASP A 29 -43.28 -10.33 -44.07
C ASP A 29 -42.91 -10.40 -42.57
N VAL A 30 -41.63 -10.32 -42.19
CA VAL A 30 -41.24 -10.15 -40.79
C VAL A 30 -41.17 -8.66 -40.45
N LYS A 31 -42.29 -8.11 -39.97
CA LYS A 31 -42.41 -6.70 -39.54
C LYS A 31 -41.78 -6.38 -38.18
N ASP A 32 -41.07 -7.32 -37.57
CA ASP A 32 -40.45 -7.12 -36.26
C ASP A 32 -38.94 -7.08 -36.41
N SER A 33 -38.39 -5.87 -36.32
CA SER A 33 -36.95 -5.63 -36.27
C SER A 33 -36.36 -6.34 -35.04
N TYR A 34 -35.25 -7.07 -35.22
CA TYR A 34 -34.51 -7.75 -34.15
C TYR A 34 -34.06 -6.81 -33.01
N PHE A 35 -34.04 -5.50 -33.27
CA PHE A 35 -33.86 -4.46 -32.26
C PHE A 35 -35.16 -3.66 -32.14
N PRO A 36 -35.71 -3.47 -30.92
CA PRO A 36 -36.93 -2.70 -30.76
C PRO A 36 -36.69 -1.25 -31.18
N SER A 37 -37.55 -0.76 -32.08
CA SER A 37 -37.53 0.65 -32.50
C SER A 37 -38.01 1.54 -31.35
N SER A 38 -37.39 2.71 -31.20
CA SER A 38 -37.54 3.62 -30.06
C SER A 38 -38.90 4.35 -29.95
N SER A 39 -39.94 3.87 -30.63
CA SER A 39 -41.27 4.51 -30.66
C SER A 39 -42.38 3.78 -29.90
N ASP A 40 -42.18 2.55 -29.42
CA ASP A 40 -43.14 1.90 -28.51
C ASP A 40 -42.84 2.23 -27.04
N ARG A 41 -43.16 3.48 -26.67
CA ARG A 41 -43.34 3.87 -25.27
C ARG A 41 -44.81 3.83 -24.91
N SER A 42 -45.35 2.64 -24.72
CA SER A 42 -46.62 2.47 -23.99
C SER A 42 -46.66 1.12 -23.28
N ASN A 43 -46.66 1.19 -21.94
CA ASN A 43 -47.08 0.16 -20.98
C ASN A 43 -46.59 -1.27 -21.23
N TYR A 44 -45.28 -1.49 -21.09
CA TYR A 44 -44.75 -2.82 -20.81
C TYR A 44 -44.07 -2.80 -19.44
N ASP A 45 -44.53 -3.68 -18.56
CA ASP A 45 -43.95 -3.90 -17.24
C ASP A 45 -42.47 -4.28 -17.40
N ASP A 46 -41.63 -3.46 -16.79
CA ASP A 46 -40.17 -3.51 -16.87
C ASP A 46 -39.65 -4.68 -15.99
N GLU A 47 -39.90 -5.93 -16.42
CA GLU A 47 -39.12 -7.10 -16.01
C GLU A 47 -37.76 -7.12 -16.75
N ALA A 48 -37.05 -5.99 -16.70
CA ALA A 48 -35.61 -6.01 -16.77
C ALA A 48 -35.12 -7.00 -15.71
N ILE A 49 -34.29 -7.96 -16.11
CA ILE A 49 -33.60 -8.90 -15.23
C ILE A 49 -32.88 -8.07 -14.15
N LYS A 50 -33.56 -7.84 -13.03
CA LYS A 50 -33.00 -7.17 -11.86
C LYS A 50 -31.91 -8.13 -11.35
N PRO A 51 -30.68 -7.67 -11.12
CA PRO A 51 -29.70 -8.51 -10.45
C PRO A 51 -30.35 -8.97 -9.15
N VAL A 52 -30.44 -10.29 -8.93
CA VAL A 52 -31.08 -10.90 -7.75
C VAL A 52 -30.60 -10.15 -6.51
N GLN A 53 -31.44 -9.22 -6.03
CA GLN A 53 -31.16 -8.49 -4.81
C GLN A 53 -31.36 -9.50 -3.71
N ARG A 54 -30.25 -9.97 -3.14
CA ARG A 54 -30.28 -10.75 -1.91
C ARG A 54 -30.73 -9.80 -0.80
N THR A 55 -32.04 -9.62 -0.67
CA THR A 55 -32.65 -8.91 0.44
C THR A 55 -32.44 -9.76 1.69
N SER A 56 -31.48 -9.37 2.53
CA SER A 56 -31.47 -9.81 3.92
C SER A 56 -32.78 -9.35 4.55
N THR A 57 -33.55 -10.28 5.10
CA THR A 57 -34.88 -10.09 5.72
C THR A 57 -34.88 -9.19 6.96
N LEU A 58 -33.76 -8.51 7.25
CA LEU A 58 -33.52 -7.67 8.43
C LEU A 58 -33.29 -6.19 8.10
N GLY A 59 -33.53 -5.73 6.87
CA GLY A 59 -33.38 -4.31 6.51
C GLY A 59 -31.95 -3.76 6.59
N LEU A 60 -30.97 -4.62 6.86
CA LEU A 60 -29.55 -4.33 6.67
C LEU A 60 -29.30 -4.38 5.17
N ASP A 61 -28.97 -3.24 4.56
CA ASP A 61 -28.41 -3.21 3.19
C ASP A 61 -27.28 -4.24 3.11
N ALA A 62 -27.47 -5.28 2.30
CA ALA A 62 -26.55 -6.40 2.16
C ALA A 62 -25.29 -5.97 1.39
N HIS A 63 -24.45 -5.16 2.03
CA HIS A 63 -23.20 -4.72 1.47
C HIS A 63 -22.27 -5.92 1.25
N SER A 64 -21.72 -6.02 0.03
CA SER A 64 -20.75 -7.06 -0.32
C SER A 64 -19.52 -6.99 0.59
N PRO A 65 -18.85 -8.12 0.91
CA PRO A 65 -17.56 -8.10 1.62
C PRO A 65 -16.53 -7.17 0.97
N VAL A 66 -16.58 -6.99 -0.35
CA VAL A 66 -15.73 -6.02 -1.07
C VAL A 66 -15.99 -4.59 -0.63
N TRP A 67 -17.24 -4.23 -0.35
CA TRP A 67 -17.63 -2.90 0.10
C TRP A 67 -17.00 -2.59 1.46
N TYR A 68 -17.15 -3.50 2.42
CA TYR A 68 -16.56 -3.35 3.76
C TYR A 68 -15.04 -3.30 3.70
N LEU A 69 -14.40 -4.26 3.01
CA LEU A 69 -12.95 -4.31 2.89
C LEU A 69 -12.39 -3.05 2.19
N THR A 70 -13.08 -2.56 1.17
CA THR A 70 -12.68 -1.32 0.48
C THR A 70 -12.79 -0.13 1.42
N ARG A 71 -13.87 0.01 2.19
CA ARG A 71 -14.00 1.09 3.18
C ARG A 71 -12.96 0.99 4.30
N ILE A 72 -12.71 -0.19 4.84
CA ILE A 72 -11.69 -0.40 5.88
C ILE A 72 -10.31 0.02 5.35
N HIS A 73 -9.91 -0.49 4.18
CA HIS A 73 -8.65 -0.13 3.53
C HIS A 73 -8.52 1.38 3.31
N LYS A 74 -9.63 1.99 2.90
CA LYS A 74 -9.77 3.38 2.53
C LYS A 74 -9.66 4.28 3.78
N TYR A 75 -10.47 4.04 4.81
CA TYR A 75 -10.54 4.91 5.98
C TYR A 75 -9.43 4.68 7.00
N SER A 76 -8.80 3.50 7.04
CA SER A 76 -7.63 3.28 7.91
C SER A 76 -6.44 4.19 7.56
N SER A 77 -6.35 4.66 6.30
CA SER A 77 -5.29 5.58 5.86
C SER A 77 -5.32 6.96 6.54
N TYR A 78 -6.47 7.41 7.06
CA TYR A 78 -6.55 8.70 7.77
C TYR A 78 -5.77 8.68 9.08
N ALA A 79 -5.93 7.62 9.87
CA ALA A 79 -5.21 7.47 11.13
C ALA A 79 -3.69 7.49 10.90
N PHE A 80 -3.20 6.79 9.87
CA PHE A 80 -1.80 6.87 9.47
C PHE A 80 -1.35 8.23 9.02
N SER A 81 -2.20 8.97 8.33
CA SER A 81 -1.82 10.29 7.82
C SER A 81 -1.63 11.26 8.98
N VAL A 82 -2.50 11.19 10.00
CA VAL A 82 -2.35 11.97 11.24
C VAL A 82 -1.06 11.57 11.97
N PHE A 83 -0.85 10.26 12.19
CA PHE A 83 0.39 9.76 12.81
C PHE A 83 1.64 10.21 12.04
N THR A 84 1.64 10.05 10.72
CA THR A 84 2.76 10.40 9.84
C THR A 84 3.04 11.90 9.89
N ALA A 85 2.02 12.75 9.96
CA ALA A 85 2.20 14.19 10.09
C ALA A 85 2.95 14.55 11.39
N PHE A 86 2.52 14.00 12.53
CA PHE A 86 3.24 14.18 13.80
C PHE A 86 4.65 13.60 13.74
N HIS A 87 4.80 12.42 13.13
CA HIS A 87 6.09 11.75 13.02
C HIS A 87 7.08 12.55 12.17
N ILE A 88 6.66 13.10 11.02
CA ILE A 88 7.49 13.98 10.17
C ILE A 88 7.85 15.27 10.92
N ALA A 89 6.89 15.87 11.64
CA ALA A 89 7.15 17.07 12.41
C ALA A 89 8.28 16.84 13.43
N ASN A 90 8.20 15.75 14.18
CA ASN A 90 9.12 15.40 15.25
C ASN A 90 10.47 14.89 14.77
N THR A 91 10.49 14.08 13.71
CA THR A 91 11.71 13.41 13.24
C THR A 91 12.41 14.15 12.11
N SER A 92 11.80 15.21 11.57
CA SER A 92 12.39 15.99 10.49
C SER A 92 12.23 17.49 10.65
N ILE A 93 11.00 18.02 10.66
CA ILE A 93 10.79 19.48 10.58
C ILE A 93 11.39 20.20 11.80
N ILE A 94 11.12 19.70 13.00
CA ILE A 94 11.65 20.27 14.24
C ILE A 94 13.18 20.14 14.29
N PRO A 95 13.81 18.96 14.09
CA PRO A 95 15.26 18.84 13.93
C PRO A 95 15.86 19.79 12.89
N LEU A 96 15.20 19.96 11.74
CA LEU A 96 15.65 20.86 10.69
C LEU A 96 15.60 22.34 11.13
N ALA A 97 14.57 22.72 11.87
CA ALA A 97 14.40 24.08 12.39
C ALA A 97 15.37 24.40 13.54
N THR A 98 15.54 23.47 14.49
CA THR A 98 16.44 23.66 15.65
C THR A 98 17.91 23.44 15.30
N ARG A 99 18.19 22.71 14.21
CA ARG A 99 19.52 22.25 13.77
C ARG A 99 20.29 21.48 14.86
N SER A 100 19.59 20.89 15.83
CA SER A 100 20.20 20.21 16.98
C SER A 100 19.27 19.14 17.53
N VAL A 101 19.80 17.93 17.67
CA VAL A 101 19.11 16.79 18.31
C VAL A 101 18.70 17.14 19.74
N ALA A 102 19.65 17.63 20.56
CA ALA A 102 19.40 17.95 21.96
C ALA A 102 18.32 19.04 22.17
N ASN A 103 18.18 19.99 21.23
CA ASN A 103 17.15 21.01 21.31
C ASN A 103 15.77 20.48 20.86
N SER A 104 15.75 19.56 19.90
CA SER A 104 14.52 18.93 19.40
C SER A 104 13.85 18.01 20.41
N GLU A 105 14.63 17.37 21.28
CA GLU A 105 14.13 16.45 22.31
C GLU A 105 13.01 17.05 23.16
N ARG A 106 13.13 18.34 23.51
CA ARG A 106 12.14 19.05 24.33
C ARG A 106 10.75 19.07 23.67
N TYR A 107 10.71 19.15 22.34
CA TYR A 107 9.46 19.15 21.58
C TYR A 107 8.90 17.74 21.37
N LEU A 108 9.75 16.71 21.37
CA LEU A 108 9.27 15.32 21.37
C LEU A 108 8.44 15.02 22.61
N LEU A 109 8.88 15.49 23.78
CA LEU A 109 8.18 15.27 25.04
C LEU A 109 6.74 15.83 25.03
N LEU A 110 6.51 16.94 24.31
CA LEU A 110 5.18 17.52 24.16
C LEU A 110 4.24 16.65 23.33
N THR A 111 4.77 15.88 22.40
CA THR A 111 3.96 15.13 21.43
C THR A 111 3.83 13.64 21.78
N ARG A 112 4.78 13.07 22.54
CA ARG A 112 4.76 11.67 23.00
C ARG A 112 3.42 11.20 23.56
N PRO A 113 2.71 11.95 24.44
CA PRO A 113 1.45 11.48 25.01
C PRO A 113 0.35 11.20 23.96
N TYR A 114 0.39 11.89 22.82
CA TYR A 114 -0.67 11.82 21.81
C TYR A 114 -0.59 10.58 20.91
N TYR A 115 0.58 9.93 20.81
CA TYR A 115 0.74 8.77 19.92
C TYR A 115 1.53 7.58 20.50
N GLN A 116 2.18 7.72 21.68
CA GLN A 116 2.88 6.65 22.39
C GLN A 116 2.21 6.25 23.72
N SER A 117 0.98 6.73 23.98
CA SER A 117 0.25 6.29 25.18
C SER A 117 -0.26 4.85 25.01
N PRO A 118 -0.43 4.10 26.12
CA PRO A 118 -0.88 2.71 26.09
C PRO A 118 -2.21 2.50 25.34
N ILE A 119 -3.04 3.55 25.27
CA ILE A 119 -4.33 3.52 24.57
C ILE A 119 -4.19 4.11 23.15
N ALA A 120 -3.54 5.27 23.00
CA ALA A 120 -3.51 5.95 21.70
C ALA A 120 -2.75 5.13 20.64
N GLU A 121 -1.65 4.48 21.02
CA GLU A 121 -0.81 3.77 20.06
C GLU A 121 -1.52 2.57 19.38
N PRO A 122 -2.21 1.67 20.12
CA PRO A 122 -3.00 0.62 19.48
C PRO A 122 -4.05 1.16 18.49
N PHE A 123 -4.75 2.24 18.83
CA PHE A 123 -5.85 2.75 18.01
C PHE A 123 -5.41 3.64 16.84
N ILE A 124 -4.30 4.36 16.98
CA ILE A 124 -3.81 5.29 15.95
C ILE A 124 -2.82 4.60 15.00
N VAL A 125 -2.06 3.61 15.51
CA VAL A 125 -0.98 2.98 14.75
C VAL A 125 -1.28 1.51 14.48
N VAL A 126 -1.41 0.66 15.50
CA VAL A 126 -1.42 -0.80 15.30
C VAL A 126 -2.69 -1.28 14.58
N LEU A 127 -3.87 -0.94 15.11
CA LEU A 127 -5.15 -1.38 14.56
C LEU A 127 -5.37 -0.86 13.14
N PRO A 128 -5.14 0.44 12.83
CA PRO A 128 -5.21 0.91 11.46
C PRO A 128 -4.22 0.15 10.56
N LEU A 129 -3.04 -0.25 11.04
CA LEU A 129 -1.97 -0.85 10.20
C LEU A 129 -2.41 -2.21 9.74
N LEU A 130 -2.84 -3.02 10.71
CA LEU A 130 -3.38 -4.34 10.49
C LEU A 130 -4.63 -4.27 9.60
N ALA A 131 -5.51 -3.29 9.86
CA ALA A 131 -6.69 -3.08 9.04
C ALA A 131 -6.32 -2.70 7.60
N HIS A 132 -5.36 -1.81 7.38
CA HIS A 132 -4.92 -1.35 6.06
C HIS A 132 -4.26 -2.49 5.26
N ILE A 133 -3.26 -3.16 5.83
CA ILE A 133 -2.56 -4.26 5.18
C ILE A 133 -3.52 -5.44 4.97
N GLY A 134 -4.24 -5.83 6.01
CA GLY A 134 -5.15 -6.97 5.99
C GLY A 134 -6.26 -6.81 4.96
N SER A 135 -6.93 -5.67 4.94
CA SER A 135 -7.98 -5.40 3.94
C SER A 135 -7.43 -5.32 2.51
N GLY A 136 -6.23 -4.77 2.32
CA GLY A 136 -5.55 -4.70 1.01
C GLY A 136 -5.21 -6.08 0.45
N VAL A 137 -4.64 -6.96 1.29
CA VAL A 137 -4.36 -8.36 0.96
C VAL A 137 -5.65 -9.12 0.69
N ALA A 138 -6.66 -8.97 1.56
CA ALA A 138 -7.96 -9.63 1.40
C ALA A 138 -8.65 -9.24 0.09
N LEU A 139 -8.64 -7.96 -0.30
CA LEU A 139 -9.19 -7.50 -1.59
C LEU A 139 -8.45 -8.12 -2.77
N ARG A 140 -7.12 -8.28 -2.69
CA ARG A 140 -6.33 -8.93 -3.75
C ARG A 140 -6.68 -10.41 -3.89
N LEU A 141 -6.76 -11.14 -2.78
CA LEU A 141 -7.16 -12.55 -2.74
C LEU A 141 -8.59 -12.75 -3.22
N TYR A 142 -9.50 -11.85 -2.84
CA TYR A 142 -10.89 -11.89 -3.27
C TYR A 142 -11.04 -11.66 -4.77
N ARG A 143 -10.35 -10.66 -5.34
CA ARG A 143 -10.31 -10.44 -6.80
C ARG A 143 -9.71 -11.65 -7.53
N ARG A 144 -8.67 -12.28 -6.98
CA ARG A 144 -8.12 -13.53 -7.53
C ARG A 144 -9.18 -14.63 -7.53
N LYS A 145 -9.89 -14.83 -6.42
CA LYS A 145 -10.96 -15.83 -6.30
C LYS A 145 -12.08 -15.58 -7.32
N GLN A 146 -12.49 -14.33 -7.51
CA GLN A 146 -13.50 -13.98 -8.52
C GLN A 146 -13.02 -14.24 -9.96
N ASN A 147 -11.78 -13.89 -10.29
CA ASN A 147 -11.21 -14.18 -11.61
C ASN A 147 -11.18 -15.69 -11.87
N LEU A 148 -10.72 -16.49 -10.91
CA LEU A 148 -10.70 -17.95 -11.05
C LEU A 148 -12.09 -18.54 -11.30
N LYS A 149 -13.13 -18.01 -10.62
CA LYS A 149 -14.52 -18.41 -10.85
C LYS A 149 -15.01 -18.04 -12.26
N ARG A 150 -14.65 -16.86 -12.75
CA ARG A 150 -15.05 -16.39 -14.10
C ARG A 150 -14.41 -17.22 -15.21
N TYR A 151 -13.18 -17.69 -15.00
CA TYR A 151 -12.47 -18.55 -15.95
C TYR A 151 -12.76 -20.05 -15.77
N GLY A 152 -13.70 -20.44 -14.90
CA GLY A 152 -14.04 -21.86 -14.67
C GLY A 152 -12.86 -22.72 -14.15
N ALA A 153 -11.88 -22.11 -13.48
CA ALA A 153 -10.67 -22.81 -13.06
C ALA A 153 -10.92 -23.64 -11.80
N GLU A 154 -11.38 -24.88 -11.99
CA GLU A 154 -11.68 -25.83 -10.91
C GLU A 154 -10.42 -26.59 -10.46
N ASN A 155 -9.56 -27.00 -11.39
CA ASN A 155 -8.37 -27.78 -11.08
C ASN A 155 -7.16 -26.91 -10.69
N ARG A 156 -6.18 -27.53 -10.00
CA ARG A 156 -4.94 -26.86 -9.59
C ARG A 156 -4.11 -26.38 -10.79
N THR A 157 -4.13 -27.12 -11.89
CA THR A 157 -3.48 -26.77 -13.16
C THR A 157 -4.13 -25.52 -13.76
N ASP A 158 -5.45 -25.51 -13.85
CA ASP A 158 -6.24 -24.42 -14.42
C ASP A 158 -6.04 -23.13 -13.63
N ARG A 159 -6.01 -23.26 -12.30
CA ARG A 159 -5.71 -22.15 -11.40
C ARG A 159 -4.33 -21.55 -11.59
N ARG A 160 -3.34 -22.30 -12.07
CA ARG A 160 -1.99 -21.78 -12.39
C ARG A 160 -1.96 -21.06 -13.73
N MET A 161 -2.78 -21.50 -14.69
CA MET A 161 -2.89 -20.86 -16.01
C MET A 161 -3.54 -19.48 -15.95
N VAL A 162 -4.47 -19.26 -15.01
CA VAL A 162 -5.07 -17.92 -14.83
C VAL A 162 -4.05 -16.94 -14.26
N ALA A 163 -3.83 -15.82 -14.95
CA ALA A 163 -2.93 -14.75 -14.51
C ALA A 163 -3.36 -14.07 -13.20
N TRP A 164 -2.40 -13.73 -12.34
CA TRP A 164 -2.68 -12.97 -11.11
C TRP A 164 -3.15 -11.54 -11.42
N PRO A 165 -4.02 -10.94 -10.59
CA PRO A 165 -4.37 -9.53 -10.74
C PRO A 165 -3.10 -8.66 -10.81
N LYS A 166 -3.00 -7.81 -11.83
CA LYS A 166 -1.84 -6.92 -12.04
C LYS A 166 -1.50 -6.15 -10.76
N LEU A 167 -0.21 -6.08 -10.44
CA LEU A 167 0.28 -5.30 -9.31
C LEU A 167 0.36 -3.83 -9.74
N SER A 168 -0.35 -2.96 -9.03
CA SER A 168 -0.18 -1.52 -9.20
C SER A 168 1.14 -1.06 -8.56
N GLY A 169 1.76 0.01 -9.08
CA GLY A 169 2.97 0.58 -8.50
C GLY A 169 2.80 0.93 -7.01
N THR A 170 1.67 1.52 -6.63
CA THR A 170 1.34 1.81 -5.22
C THR A 170 1.28 0.55 -4.36
N SER A 171 0.73 -0.56 -4.90
CA SER A 171 0.71 -1.85 -4.19
C SER A 171 2.11 -2.47 -4.06
N ALA A 172 2.93 -2.37 -5.11
CA ALA A 172 4.32 -2.85 -5.06
C ALA A 172 5.13 -2.11 -3.99
N LEU A 173 4.99 -0.78 -3.92
CA LEU A 173 5.56 0.04 -2.86
C LEU A 173 5.01 -0.35 -1.49
N GLY A 174 3.72 -0.65 -1.37
CA GLY A 174 3.11 -1.11 -0.12
C GLY A 174 3.73 -2.42 0.38
N TYR A 175 3.96 -3.39 -0.51
CA TYR A 175 4.65 -4.63 -0.15
C TYR A 175 6.11 -4.41 0.25
N ALA A 176 6.82 -3.53 -0.46
CA ALA A 176 8.19 -3.15 -0.09
C ALA A 176 8.25 -2.40 1.26
N LEU A 177 7.21 -1.64 1.60
CA LEU A 177 7.13 -0.88 2.84
C LEU A 177 6.91 -1.76 4.08
N VAL A 178 6.25 -2.92 3.95
CA VAL A 178 5.99 -3.84 5.08
C VAL A 178 7.25 -4.22 5.86
N PRO A 179 8.31 -4.79 5.24
CA PRO A 179 9.52 -5.15 5.99
C PRO A 179 10.26 -3.92 6.52
N LEU A 180 10.20 -2.78 5.82
CA LEU A 180 10.85 -1.53 6.27
C LEU A 180 10.18 -0.97 7.53
N VAL A 181 8.85 -0.89 7.55
CA VAL A 181 8.07 -0.47 8.73
C VAL A 181 8.24 -1.48 9.85
N PHE A 182 8.18 -2.77 9.56
CA PHE A 182 8.41 -3.80 10.57
C PHE A 182 9.80 -3.67 11.19
N GLY A 183 10.87 -3.55 10.40
CA GLY A 183 12.23 -3.36 10.92
C GLY A 183 12.36 -2.09 11.75
N HIS A 184 11.78 -0.98 11.29
CA HIS A 184 11.73 0.27 12.03
C HIS A 184 11.02 0.13 13.38
N SER A 185 9.81 -0.44 13.41
CA SER A 185 9.06 -0.69 14.63
C SER A 185 9.74 -1.74 15.51
N PHE A 186 10.42 -2.71 14.93
CA PHE A 186 11.10 -3.75 15.68
C PHE A 186 12.22 -3.15 16.54
N VAL A 187 13.08 -2.33 15.94
CA VAL A 187 14.19 -1.67 16.64
C VAL A 187 13.69 -0.59 17.60
N ASN A 188 12.75 0.26 17.17
CA ASN A 188 12.37 1.44 17.96
C ASN A 188 11.20 1.20 18.93
N ARG A 189 10.57 0.02 18.88
CA ARG A 189 9.38 -0.28 19.70
C ARG A 189 9.38 -1.68 20.29
N ILE A 190 9.58 -2.73 19.49
CA ILE A 190 9.44 -4.11 19.99
C ILE A 190 10.58 -4.48 20.93
N ILE A 191 11.84 -4.22 20.54
CA ILE A 191 13.00 -4.50 21.40
C ILE A 191 12.91 -3.75 22.74
N PRO A 192 12.72 -2.41 22.77
CA PRO A 192 12.63 -1.69 24.04
C PRO A 192 11.48 -2.19 24.92
N LEU A 193 10.31 -2.48 24.32
CA LEU A 193 9.19 -3.03 25.07
C LEU A 193 9.51 -4.38 25.71
N TRP A 194 10.27 -5.24 25.03
CA TRP A 194 10.63 -6.56 25.56
C TRP A 194 11.68 -6.52 26.66
N TYR A 195 12.69 -5.65 26.54
CA TYR A 195 13.85 -5.66 27.45
C TYR A 195 13.76 -4.60 28.56
N GLU A 196 13.18 -3.42 28.28
CA GLU A 196 13.04 -2.33 29.24
C GLU A 196 11.60 -2.16 29.76
N GLY A 197 10.65 -2.95 29.24
CA GLY A 197 9.22 -2.87 29.62
C GLY A 197 8.51 -1.61 29.09
N GLY A 198 9.16 -0.82 28.24
CA GLY A 198 8.68 0.47 27.75
C GLY A 198 9.42 0.95 26.51
N SER A 199 9.10 2.15 26.02
CA SER A 199 9.91 2.80 24.96
C SER A 199 10.14 4.28 25.24
N SER A 200 10.07 4.68 26.51
CA SER A 200 10.29 6.06 26.96
C SER A 200 11.75 6.51 26.77
N SER A 201 12.69 5.56 26.82
CA SER A 201 14.11 5.71 26.53
C SER A 201 14.40 6.07 25.06
N ILE A 202 13.47 5.75 24.15
CA ILE A 202 13.64 5.92 22.71
C ILE A 202 13.37 7.37 22.30
N ASN A 203 14.44 8.05 21.93
CA ASN A 203 14.46 9.46 21.60
C ASN A 203 15.31 9.74 20.34
N LEU A 204 15.46 11.00 19.92
CA LEU A 204 16.32 11.32 18.77
C LEU A 204 17.79 11.01 19.06
N GLY A 205 18.22 11.10 20.31
CA GLY A 205 19.52 10.61 20.79
C GLY A 205 19.77 9.13 20.46
N TYR A 206 18.83 8.24 20.81
CA TYR A 206 18.88 6.81 20.49
C TYR A 206 19.04 6.56 18.99
N VAL A 207 18.24 7.25 18.18
CA VAL A 207 18.31 7.13 16.71
C VAL A 207 19.65 7.66 16.20
N SER A 208 20.10 8.84 16.64
CA SER A 208 21.38 9.42 16.23
C SER A 208 22.59 8.55 16.62
N HIS A 209 22.51 7.89 17.78
CA HIS A 209 23.50 6.93 18.24
C HIS A 209 23.57 5.72 17.28
N GLY A 210 22.42 5.18 16.85
CA GLY A 210 22.36 4.11 15.84
C GLY A 210 22.94 4.52 14.49
N PHE A 211 22.75 5.78 14.06
CA PHE A 211 23.40 6.31 12.85
C PHE A 211 24.92 6.41 13.00
N ALA A 212 25.41 6.80 14.18
CA ALA A 212 26.84 6.91 14.44
C ALA A 212 27.54 5.54 14.50
N LYS A 213 26.91 4.55 15.15
CA LYS A 213 27.46 3.19 15.29
C LYS A 213 27.30 2.35 14.02
N HIS A 214 26.16 2.46 13.35
CA HIS A 214 25.82 1.62 12.18
C HIS A 214 25.38 2.44 10.98
N PRO A 215 26.28 3.28 10.42
CA PRO A 215 25.91 4.25 9.40
C PRO A 215 25.32 3.59 8.16
N ALA A 216 25.93 2.51 7.64
CA ALA A 216 25.45 1.87 6.42
C ALA A 216 24.01 1.36 6.55
N VAL A 217 23.72 0.60 7.61
CA VAL A 217 22.38 0.04 7.87
C VAL A 217 21.38 1.15 8.14
N SER A 218 21.75 2.15 8.95
CA SER A 218 20.87 3.27 9.31
C SER A 218 20.54 4.16 8.11
N PHE A 219 21.53 4.64 7.34
CA PHE A 219 21.27 5.50 6.17
C PHE A 219 20.50 4.76 5.08
N ILE A 220 20.84 3.51 4.77
CA ILE A 220 20.12 2.72 3.76
C ILE A 220 18.70 2.40 4.24
N GLY A 221 18.56 1.92 5.48
CA GLY A 221 17.27 1.51 6.05
C GLY A 221 16.29 2.68 6.18
N PHE A 222 16.71 3.78 6.81
CA PHE A 222 15.86 4.97 6.94
C PHE A 222 15.64 5.67 5.60
N GLY A 223 16.66 5.73 4.73
CA GLY A 223 16.52 6.29 3.37
C GLY A 223 15.50 5.53 2.53
N ALA A 224 15.54 4.19 2.57
CA ALA A 224 14.56 3.33 1.90
C ALA A 224 13.17 3.48 2.51
N LEU A 225 13.06 3.45 3.85
CA LEU A 225 11.79 3.61 4.57
C LEU A 225 11.10 4.94 4.21
N ILE A 226 11.83 6.05 4.27
CA ILE A 226 11.30 7.37 3.97
C ILE A 226 10.88 7.44 2.50
N THR A 227 11.76 7.04 1.58
CA THR A 227 11.48 7.18 0.14
C THR A 227 10.31 6.30 -0.30
N VAL A 228 10.33 5.01 0.05
CA VAL A 228 9.25 4.06 -0.28
C VAL A 228 7.96 4.47 0.41
N GLY A 229 8.04 4.87 1.69
CA GLY A 229 6.88 5.31 2.48
C GLY A 229 6.22 6.55 1.92
N VAL A 230 6.98 7.58 1.57
CA VAL A 230 6.46 8.81 0.97
C VAL A 230 5.86 8.54 -0.40
N TRP A 231 6.53 7.78 -1.27
CA TRP A 231 5.96 7.42 -2.57
C TRP A 231 4.66 6.63 -2.43
N HIS A 232 4.60 5.66 -1.52
CA HIS A 232 3.39 4.89 -1.25
C HIS A 232 2.24 5.80 -0.80
N SER A 233 2.49 6.68 0.18
CA SER A 233 1.48 7.58 0.75
C SER A 233 0.98 8.61 -0.25
N VAL A 234 1.89 9.29 -0.97
CA VAL A 234 1.51 10.34 -1.93
C VAL A 234 0.74 9.75 -3.12
N TRP A 235 1.18 8.61 -3.67
CA TRP A 235 0.43 7.92 -4.72
C TRP A 235 -0.91 7.35 -4.21
N GLY A 236 -0.95 6.89 -2.96
CA GLY A 236 -2.18 6.46 -2.29
C GLY A 236 -3.20 7.59 -2.16
N TRP A 237 -2.77 8.77 -1.72
CA TRP A 237 -3.60 9.97 -1.63
C TRP A 237 -4.03 10.50 -3.01
N ALA A 238 -3.13 10.49 -4.00
CA ALA A 238 -3.50 10.83 -5.37
C ALA A 238 -4.61 9.89 -5.90
N LYS A 239 -4.54 8.59 -5.57
CA LYS A 239 -5.60 7.63 -5.91
C LYS A 239 -6.90 7.90 -5.16
N TRP A 240 -6.82 8.25 -3.88
CA TRP A 240 -7.96 8.62 -3.05
C TRP A 240 -8.73 9.82 -3.61
N LEU A 241 -7.99 10.85 -4.03
CA LEU A 241 -8.52 12.11 -4.55
C LEU A 241 -8.92 12.04 -6.04
N ASN A 242 -8.92 10.85 -6.65
CA ASN A 242 -9.17 10.64 -8.08
C ASN A 242 -8.22 11.41 -9.01
N TRP A 243 -6.97 11.56 -8.58
CA TRP A 243 -5.97 12.40 -9.21
C TRP A 243 -4.81 11.62 -9.86
N THR A 244 -4.88 10.29 -9.93
CA THR A 244 -3.86 9.52 -10.64
C THR A 244 -3.96 9.70 -12.16
N PRO A 245 -2.85 9.48 -12.91
CA PRO A 245 -2.88 9.49 -14.37
C PRO A 245 -3.88 8.48 -14.96
N SER A 246 -4.03 7.30 -14.35
CA SER A 246 -4.97 6.27 -14.80
C SER A 246 -6.44 6.66 -14.68
N GLN A 247 -6.76 7.70 -13.90
CA GLN A 247 -8.13 8.19 -13.69
C GLN A 247 -8.51 9.34 -14.65
N VAL A 248 -7.65 9.67 -15.62
CA VAL A 248 -7.98 10.62 -16.69
C VAL A 248 -8.81 9.90 -17.76
N THR A 249 -10.07 10.30 -17.88
CA THR A 249 -11.05 9.76 -18.83
C THR A 249 -10.98 10.42 -20.21
N GLN A 250 -10.43 11.63 -20.31
CA GLN A 250 -10.28 12.35 -21.58
C GLN A 250 -9.31 11.62 -22.51
N GLY A 251 -9.71 11.47 -23.77
CA GLY A 251 -8.90 10.90 -24.85
C GLY A 251 -8.07 11.96 -25.60
N GLY A 252 -7.37 11.53 -26.65
CA GLY A 252 -6.62 12.43 -27.53
C GLY A 252 -5.34 13.04 -26.91
N PRO A 253 -4.72 14.01 -27.63
CA PRO A 253 -3.49 14.66 -27.19
C PRO A 253 -3.61 15.38 -25.83
N GLU A 254 -4.76 16.02 -25.58
CA GLU A 254 -5.03 16.72 -24.32
C GLU A 254 -5.06 15.76 -23.13
N GLY A 255 -5.78 14.64 -23.26
CA GLY A 255 -5.80 13.58 -22.23
C GLY A 255 -4.41 13.02 -21.94
N GLN A 256 -3.57 12.83 -22.95
CA GLN A 256 -2.18 12.39 -22.78
C GLN A 256 -1.33 13.42 -22.02
N LEU A 257 -1.48 14.71 -22.35
CA LEU A 257 -0.79 15.79 -21.65
C LEU A 257 -1.21 15.87 -20.18
N MET A 258 -2.51 15.76 -19.89
CA MET A 258 -3.03 15.73 -18.51
C MET A 258 -2.47 14.55 -17.71
N ARG A 259 -2.38 13.35 -18.32
CA ARG A 259 -1.77 12.16 -17.70
C ARG A 259 -0.31 12.41 -17.33
N LYS A 260 0.47 12.96 -18.27
CA LYS A 260 1.88 13.31 -18.03
C LYS A 260 2.01 14.35 -16.92
N ARG A 261 1.22 15.43 -16.97
CA ARG A 261 1.24 16.49 -15.95
C ARG A 261 0.93 15.94 -14.56
N ARG A 262 -0.14 15.16 -14.40
CA ARG A 262 -0.47 14.50 -13.11
C ARG A 262 0.67 13.61 -12.65
N TRP A 263 1.26 12.82 -13.54
CA TRP A 263 2.39 11.95 -13.20
C TRP A 263 3.59 12.75 -12.68
N TYR A 264 3.99 13.83 -13.37
CA TYR A 264 5.11 14.67 -12.93
C TYR A 264 4.82 15.34 -11.60
N VAL A 265 3.62 15.88 -11.40
CA VAL A 265 3.30 16.57 -10.14
C VAL A 265 3.24 15.60 -8.96
N VAL A 266 2.64 14.40 -9.12
CA VAL A 266 2.64 13.40 -8.05
C VAL A 266 4.08 13.03 -7.65
N ASN A 267 4.96 12.78 -8.62
CA ASN A 267 6.36 12.47 -8.31
C ASN A 267 7.13 13.67 -7.75
N ALA A 268 6.86 14.89 -8.22
CA ALA A 268 7.47 16.11 -7.69
C ALA A 268 7.08 16.32 -6.21
N VAL A 269 5.80 16.13 -5.87
CA VAL A 269 5.34 16.17 -4.48
C VAL A 269 6.03 15.08 -3.64
N SER A 270 6.09 13.84 -4.14
CA SER A 270 6.81 12.76 -3.46
C SER A 270 8.29 13.10 -3.23
N ALA A 271 8.96 13.68 -4.22
CA ALA A 271 10.36 14.08 -4.13
C ALA A 271 10.57 15.20 -3.11
N VAL A 272 9.73 16.24 -3.12
CA VAL A 272 9.80 17.36 -2.17
C VAL A 272 9.58 16.88 -0.73
N VAL A 273 8.54 16.08 -0.49
CA VAL A 273 8.25 15.54 0.85
C VAL A 273 9.38 14.62 1.32
N SER A 274 9.93 13.77 0.45
CA SER A 274 11.06 12.90 0.79
C SER A 274 12.30 13.73 1.09
N ALA A 275 12.64 14.71 0.26
CA ALA A 275 13.80 15.59 0.46
C ALA A 275 13.70 16.36 1.78
N LEU A 276 12.52 16.90 2.10
CA LEU A 276 12.26 17.56 3.38
C LEU A 276 12.49 16.59 4.55
N TRP A 277 11.89 15.40 4.49
CA TRP A 277 12.03 14.40 5.55
C TRP A 277 13.50 14.01 5.75
N LEU A 278 14.19 13.65 4.67
CA LEU A 278 15.60 13.26 4.66
C LEU A 278 16.51 14.39 5.16
N ALA A 279 16.22 15.65 4.84
CA ALA A 279 17.02 16.79 5.30
C ALA A 279 17.03 16.92 6.84
N GLY A 280 15.88 16.79 7.50
CA GLY A 280 15.82 16.78 8.96
C GLY A 280 16.29 15.45 9.57
N GLY A 281 15.75 14.33 9.09
CA GLY A 281 16.00 13.00 9.67
C GLY A 281 17.42 12.49 9.44
N MET A 282 17.95 12.59 8.23
CA MET A 282 19.34 12.15 7.97
C MET A 282 20.33 13.30 8.08
N GLY A 283 19.95 14.50 7.63
CA GLY A 283 20.85 15.64 7.59
C GLY A 283 21.17 16.22 8.96
N ILE A 284 20.23 16.18 9.91
CA ILE A 284 20.42 16.61 11.30
C ILE A 284 20.52 15.43 12.26
N VAL A 285 19.48 14.58 12.34
CA VAL A 285 19.45 13.49 13.35
C VAL A 285 20.50 12.44 13.03
N GLY A 286 20.65 12.05 11.77
CA GLY A 286 21.70 11.11 11.33
C GLY A 286 23.13 11.62 11.52
N ARG A 287 23.32 12.92 11.76
CA ARG A 287 24.61 13.54 12.10
C ARG A 287 24.72 13.95 13.57
N GLY A 288 23.77 13.53 14.41
CA GLY A 288 23.73 13.87 15.83
C GLY A 288 24.85 13.24 16.67
N GLY A 289 25.53 12.22 16.14
CA GLY A 289 26.65 11.55 16.79
C GLY A 289 26.24 10.52 17.83
N ALA A 290 27.24 9.81 18.38
CA ALA A 290 27.01 8.82 19.42
C ALA A 290 26.76 9.48 20.78
N VAL A 291 25.71 9.03 21.46
CA VAL A 291 25.47 9.38 22.86
C VAL A 291 26.46 8.64 23.76
N GLY A 292 27.17 9.37 24.63
CA GLY A 292 28.13 8.82 25.58
C GLY A 292 27.53 8.50 26.96
N GLY A 293 28.38 8.02 27.86
CA GLY A 293 28.01 7.78 29.27
C GLY A 293 27.16 6.53 29.47
N TRP A 294 26.40 6.50 30.57
CA TRP A 294 25.55 5.36 30.92
C TRP A 294 24.40 5.16 29.92
N VAL A 295 23.78 6.26 29.46
CA VAL A 295 22.69 6.23 28.46
C VAL A 295 23.16 5.62 27.13
N GLY A 296 24.38 5.95 26.68
CA GLY A 296 24.96 5.34 25.49
C GLY A 296 25.09 3.82 25.59
N ARG A 297 25.51 3.31 26.76
CA ARG A 297 25.65 1.87 26.99
C ARG A 297 24.31 1.14 27.01
N GLU A 298 23.27 1.76 27.55
CA GLU A 298 21.90 1.23 27.50
C GLU A 298 21.41 1.13 26.04
N TYR A 299 21.75 2.11 25.19
CA TYR A 299 21.45 2.04 23.76
C TYR A 299 22.21 0.92 23.05
N ASP A 300 23.51 0.78 23.33
CA ASP A 300 24.33 -0.32 22.81
C ASP A 300 23.74 -1.70 23.21
N GLU A 301 23.29 -1.84 24.46
CA GLU A 301 22.63 -3.04 24.95
C GLU A 301 21.34 -3.35 24.18
N LEU A 302 20.48 -2.36 23.94
CA LEU A 302 19.29 -2.54 23.10
C LEU A 302 19.66 -2.97 21.67
N TYR A 303 20.66 -2.34 21.06
CA TYR A 303 21.11 -2.72 19.70
C TYR A 303 21.69 -4.13 19.64
N SER A 304 22.34 -4.61 20.71
CA SER A 304 22.88 -5.97 20.79
C SER A 304 21.82 -7.06 20.62
N HIS A 305 20.55 -6.76 20.90
CA HIS A 305 19.43 -7.69 20.78
C HIS A 305 18.85 -7.80 19.36
N ILE A 306 19.34 -7.03 18.39
CA ILE A 306 18.88 -7.12 17.00
C ILE A 306 19.41 -8.43 16.38
N PRO A 307 18.54 -9.33 15.90
CA PRO A 307 18.97 -10.58 15.28
C PRO A 307 19.89 -10.33 14.08
N LEU A 308 20.89 -11.21 13.89
CA LEU A 308 21.86 -11.23 12.78
C LEU A 308 22.88 -10.08 12.74
N ILE A 309 22.58 -8.93 13.33
CA ILE A 309 23.47 -7.77 13.34
C ILE A 309 24.01 -7.52 14.75
N GLY A 310 23.27 -7.88 15.81
CA GLY A 310 23.59 -7.62 17.22
C GLY A 310 24.99 -8.06 17.66
N ASN A 311 25.48 -9.20 17.15
CA ASN A 311 26.84 -9.68 17.44
C ASN A 311 27.95 -8.78 16.82
N TYR A 312 27.67 -8.18 15.66
CA TYR A 312 28.54 -7.16 15.04
C TYR A 312 28.34 -5.78 15.66
N MET A 313 27.20 -5.52 16.31
CA MET A 313 26.87 -4.23 16.95
C MET A 313 27.36 -4.14 18.39
N ALA A 314 27.41 -5.25 19.13
CA ALA A 314 27.93 -5.31 20.50
C ALA A 314 29.47 -5.23 20.60
N SER A 315 30.18 -5.35 19.48
CA SER A 315 31.65 -5.41 19.43
C SER A 315 32.32 -4.14 18.87
N SER A 316 31.55 -3.08 18.58
CA SER A 316 32.00 -1.78 18.05
C SER A 316 31.64 -0.61 18.97
#